data_AF-A0A936U1H3-F1
#
_entry.id   AF-A0A936U1H3-F1
#
_cell.length_a   1.000
_cell.length_b   1.000
_cell.length_c   1.000
_cell.angle_alpha   90.00
_cell.angle_beta   90.00
_cell.angle_gamma   90.00
#
_symmetry.space_group_name_H-M   'P 1'
#
loop_
_entity.id
_entity.type
_entity.pdbx_description
1 polymer ?
#
loop_
_entity_poly.entity_id
_entity_poly.type
_entity_poly.pdbx_seq_one_letter_code
_entity_poly.pdbx_strand_id
1 'polypeptide(L)' 'MLIPEEANHETYEPTARQMVETGNSMAYLKIGLLDVEKSWLPNLAGSNPGMKNIRYFRRL' A
#
# COMPACT_ATOMS: atom_id res chain seq x y z
N MET A 1 8.80 2.13 0.36
CA MET A 1 7.69 2.39 -0.59
C MET A 1 7.40 1.06 -1.28
N LEU A 2 6.12 0.65 -1.42
CA LEU A 2 5.81 -0.68 -1.99
C LEU A 2 6.09 -0.75 -3.49
N ILE A 3 5.91 0.37 -4.17
CA ILE A 3 6.17 0.53 -5.60
C ILE A 3 7.66 0.90 -5.76
N PRO A 4 8.44 0.17 -6.58
CA PRO A 4 9.80 0.55 -6.95
C PRO A 4 9.83 1.88 -7.72
N GLU A 5 10.95 2.61 -7.66
CA GLU A 5 11.08 3.93 -8.29
C GLU A 5 11.03 3.86 -9.82
N GLU A 6 11.49 2.76 -10.40
CA GLU A 6 11.50 2.52 -11.83
C GLU A 6 10.19 1.92 -12.37
N ALA A 7 9.26 1.56 -11.47
CA ALA A 7 7.99 0.95 -11.86
C ALA A 7 6.95 2.01 -12.26
N ASN A 8 6.01 1.63 -13.12
CA ASN A 8 4.87 2.51 -13.41
C ASN A 8 3.90 2.52 -12.22
N HIS A 9 3.79 3.66 -11.53
CA HIS A 9 2.97 3.81 -10.32
C HIS A 9 1.47 3.64 -10.54
N GLU A 10 0.96 3.76 -11.77
CA GLU A 10 -0.45 3.60 -12.11
C GLU A 10 -0.85 2.15 -12.45
N THR A 11 0.12 1.29 -12.76
CA THR A 11 -0.16 -0.08 -13.21
C THR A 11 0.62 -1.14 -12.43
N TYR A 12 1.39 -0.73 -11.42
CA TYR A 12 2.19 -1.66 -10.65
C TYR A 12 1.32 -2.61 -9.82
N GLU A 13 1.58 -3.91 -10.00
CA GLU A 13 1.03 -4.97 -9.16
C GLU A 13 2.13 -5.51 -8.23
N PRO A 14 1.94 -5.45 -6.90
CA PRO A 14 2.88 -6.04 -5.96
C PRO A 14 2.91 -7.56 -6.09
N THR A 15 4.10 -8.15 -5.92
CA THR A 15 4.21 -9.61 -5.82
C THR A 15 3.56 -10.14 -4.55
N ALA A 16 3.17 -11.42 -4.54
CA ALA A 16 2.63 -12.08 -3.35
C ALA A 16 3.56 -11.95 -2.12
N ARG A 17 4.88 -12.04 -2.33
CA ARG A 17 5.87 -11.86 -1.27
C ARG A 17 5.83 -10.46 -0.65
N GLN A 18 5.80 -9.42 -1.50
CA GLN A 18 5.73 -8.04 -1.03
C GLN A 18 4.43 -7.75 -0.28
N MET A 19 3.32 -8.36 -0.71
CA MET A 19 2.04 -8.26 0.00
C MET A 19 2.11 -8.87 1.40
N VAL A 20 2.74 -10.04 1.54
CA VAL A 20 2.95 -10.69 2.85
C VAL A 20 3.86 -9.86 3.75
N GLU A 21 5.01 -9.41 3.22
CA GLU A 21 5.96 -8.58 3.97
C GLU A 21 5.32 -7.26 4.43
N THR A 22 4.50 -6.64 3.56
CA THR A 22 3.77 -5.41 3.90
C THR A 22 2.67 -5.68 4.92
N GLY A 23 1.93 -6.79 4.79
CA GLY A 23 0.91 -7.19 5.76
C GLY A 23 1.46 -7.37 7.18
N ASN A 24 2.74 -7.77 7.33
CA ASN A 24 3.39 -7.89 8.63
C ASN A 24 3.83 -6.54 9.25
N SER A 25 3.63 -5.42 8.55
CA SER A 25 4.00 -4.09 9.05
C SER A 25 2.97 -3.55 10.05
N MET A 26 3.42 -2.69 10.96
CA MET A 26 2.52 -2.03 11.93
C MET A 26 1.64 -0.94 11.29
N ALA A 27 2.12 -0.30 10.23
CA ALA A 27 1.41 0.77 9.55
C ALA A 27 1.75 0.80 8.05
N TYR A 28 0.77 1.22 7.25
CA TYR A 28 0.93 1.50 5.83
C TYR A 28 0.64 2.99 5.57
N LEU A 29 1.62 3.68 4.98
CA LEU A 29 1.51 5.08 4.58
C LEU A 29 0.99 5.15 3.15
N LYS A 30 -0.28 5.53 3.00
CA LYS A 30 -0.92 5.67 1.68
C LYS A 30 -0.87 7.11 1.17
N ILE A 31 -0.74 7.23 -0.13
CA ILE A 31 -0.84 8.53 -0.82
C ILE A 31 -2.33 8.88 -1.00
N GLY A 32 -3.18 7.88 -1.27
CA GLY A 32 -4.63 8.00 -1.30
C GLY A 32 -5.21 8.64 -2.57
N LEU A 33 -4.37 8.82 -3.60
CA LEU A 33 -4.73 9.37 -4.92
C LEU A 33 -4.58 8.34 -6.05
N LEU A 34 -4.06 7.14 -5.77
CA LEU A 34 -3.78 6.14 -6.80
C LEU A 34 -4.88 5.07 -6.83
N ASP A 35 -5.40 4.79 -8.02
CA ASP A 35 -6.39 3.72 -8.22
C ASP A 35 -5.80 2.33 -7.96
N VAL A 36 -4.48 2.15 -8.14
CA VAL A 36 -3.81 0.90 -7.75
C VAL A 36 -3.96 0.62 -6.27
N GLU A 37 -3.80 1.60 -5.38
CA GLU A 37 -3.92 1.36 -3.93
C GLU A 37 -5.31 0.82 -3.57
N LYS A 38 -6.37 1.19 -4.32
CA LYS A 38 -7.72 0.65 -4.13
C LYS A 38 -7.82 -0.84 -4.45
N SER A 39 -7.02 -1.36 -5.38
CA SER A 39 -7.11 -2.77 -5.80
C SER A 39 -6.47 -3.72 -4.79
N TRP A 40 -5.41 -3.31 -4.09
CA TRP A 40 -4.68 -4.19 -3.17
C TRP A 40 -4.74 -3.82 -1.67
N LEU A 41 -5.10 -2.58 -1.29
CA LEU A 41 -5.32 -2.24 0.13
C LEU A 41 -6.34 -3.14 0.85
N PRO A 42 -7.46 -3.57 0.22
CA PRO A 42 -8.39 -4.50 0.86
C PRO A 42 -7.72 -5.83 1.24
N ASN A 43 -6.81 -6.32 0.40
CA ASN A 43 -6.07 -7.56 0.66
C ASN A 43 -5.10 -7.40 1.84
N LEU A 44 -4.43 -6.25 1.94
CA LEU A 44 -3.57 -5.93 3.10
C LEU A 44 -4.38 -5.76 4.39
N ALA A 45 -5.54 -5.11 4.32
CA ALA A 45 -6.42 -4.96 5.47
C ALA A 45 -6.99 -6.32 5.94
N GLY A 46 -7.25 -7.23 5.00
CA GLY A 46 -7.67 -8.60 5.31
C GLY A 46 -6.58 -9.44 5.96
N SER A 47 -5.31 -9.28 5.54
CA SER A 47 -4.19 -10.05 6.10
C SER A 47 -3.73 -9.55 7.48
N ASN A 48 -3.88 -8.26 7.77
CA ASN A 48 -3.57 -7.69 9.07
C ASN A 48 -4.60 -6.61 9.47
N PRO A 49 -5.70 -7.00 10.14
CA PRO A 49 -6.72 -6.06 10.62
C PRO A 49 -6.20 -5.02 11.63
N GLY A 50 -5.06 -5.28 12.28
CA GLY A 50 -4.43 -4.37 13.24
C GLY A 50 -3.54 -3.31 12.59
N MET A 51 -3.29 -3.38 11.29
CA MET A 51 -2.43 -2.45 10.58
C MET A 51 -3.05 -1.05 10.50
N LYS A 52 -2.29 -0.03 10.90
CA LYS A 52 -2.74 1.36 10.79
C LYS A 52 -2.59 1.89 9.36
N ASN A 53 -3.71 2.23 8.73
CA ASN A 53 -3.75 2.85 7.41
C ASN A 53 -3.70 4.38 7.53
N ILE A 54 -2.51 4.97 7.36
CA ILE A 54 -2.28 6.41 7.56
C ILE A 54 -2.25 7.11 6.20
N ARG A 55 -3.09 8.11 5.99
CA ARG A 55 -3.05 8.96 4.78
C ARG A 55 -2.01 10.07 4.97
N TYR A 56 -1.11 10.22 3.99
CA TYR A 56 -0.20 11.37 3.97
C TYR A 56 -0.96 12.64 3.56
N PHE A 57 -1.04 13.63 4.45
CA PHE A 57 -1.59 14.95 4.17
C PHE A 57 -0.44 15.96 4.08
N ARG A 58 -0.16 16.48 2.89
CA ARG A 58 0.64 17.71 2.76
C ARG A 58 -0.33 18.89 2.87
N ARG A 59 -0.36 19.55 4.03
CA ARG A 59 -0.99 20.86 4.19
C ARG A 59 -0.08 21.87 3.49
N LEU A 60 -0.50 22.36 2.32
CA LEU A 60 0.05 23.58 1.73
C LEU A 60 -0.62 24.78 2.38
#